data_AF-A0A4R2JPA2-F1
#
_entry.id   AF-A0A4R2JPA2-F1
#
_cell.length_a   1.000
_cell.length_b   1.000
_cell.length_c   1.000
_cell.angle_alpha   90.00
_cell.angle_beta   90.00
_cell.angle_gamma   90.00
#
_symmetry.space_group_name_H-M   'P 1'
#
loop_
_entity.id
_entity.type
_entity.pdbx_description
1 polymer ?
#
loop_
_entity_poly.entity_id
_entity_poly.type
_entity_poly.pdbx_seq_one_letter_code
_entity_poly.pdbx_strand_id
1 'polypeptide(L)'
;MPWAESWSHEEFLAACLQREVAGRESHGGEGRIRAARFPVRKSLWEFDFDHQRSLKRETVTHLGTLDFVAGKENVVFLIVPLVG
;
A
#
# COMPACT_ATOMS: atom_id res chain seq x y z
N MET A 1 30.83 29.33 -18.05
CA MET A 1 29.83 28.68 -17.17
C MET A 1 29.75 27.22 -17.56
N PRO A 2 30.39 26.29 -16.82
CA PRO A 2 30.45 24.88 -17.18
C PRO A 2 29.21 24.14 -16.66
N TRP A 3 28.03 24.37 -17.25
CA TRP A 3 26.78 23.76 -16.75
C TRP A 3 25.78 23.45 -17.87
N ALA A 4 26.24 22.78 -18.93
CA ALA A 4 25.33 22.15 -19.87
C ALA A 4 25.91 20.79 -20.26
N GLU A 5 26.03 19.90 -19.28
CA GLU A 5 26.12 18.48 -19.58
C GLU A 5 24.73 18.07 -20.06
N SER A 6 24.53 18.15 -21.37
CA SER A 6 23.28 17.77 -22.04
C SER A 6 23.12 16.27 -21.92
N TRP A 7 21.96 15.82 -21.42
CA TRP A 7 21.63 14.40 -21.42
C TRP A 7 21.82 13.80 -22.80
N SER A 8 22.44 12.63 -22.85
CA SER A 8 22.38 11.77 -24.01
C SER A 8 20.93 11.38 -24.30
N HIS A 9 20.66 11.01 -25.54
CA HIS A 9 19.32 10.55 -25.95
C HIS A 9 18.85 9.34 -25.11
N GLU A 10 19.77 8.45 -24.75
CA GLU A 10 19.49 7.27 -23.92
C GLU A 10 19.10 7.66 -22.50
N GLU A 11 19.79 8.61 -21.88
CA GLU A 11 19.46 9.11 -20.52
C GLU A 11 18.08 9.78 -20.50
N PHE A 12 17.75 10.55 -21.54
CA PHE A 12 16.43 11.14 -21.68
C PHE A 12 15.33 10.06 -21.78
N LEU A 13 15.52 9.05 -22.63
CA LEU A 13 14.55 7.96 -22.78
C LEU A 13 14.41 7.13 -21.50
N ALA A 14 15.52 6.86 -20.80
CA ALA A 14 15.51 6.17 -19.52
C ALA A 14 14.69 6.94 -18.46
N ALA A 15 14.88 8.27 -18.37
CA ALA A 15 14.12 9.11 -17.47
C ALA A 15 12.61 9.14 -17.81
N CYS A 16 12.27 9.22 -19.10
CA CYS A 16 10.88 9.12 -19.56
C CYS A 16 10.25 7.78 -19.16
N LEU A 17 10.97 6.67 -19.37
CA LEU A 17 10.49 5.34 -19.03
C LEU A 17 10.30 5.17 -17.52
N GLN A 18 11.26 5.63 -16.72
CA GLN A 18 11.16 5.59 -15.26
C GLN A 18 9.93 6.36 -14.76
N ARG A 19 9.65 7.54 -15.33
CA ARG A 19 8.45 8.30 -15.00
C ARG A 19 7.16 7.56 -15.36
N GLU A 20 7.12 6.91 -16.51
CA GLU A 20 5.97 6.10 -16.93
C GLU A 20 5.75 4.90 -16.01
N VAL A 21 6.82 4.18 -15.64
CA VAL A 21 6.78 3.05 -14.69
C VAL A 21 6.24 3.52 -13.34
N ALA A 22 6.82 4.57 -12.77
CA ALA A 22 6.38 5.14 -11.50
C ALA A 22 4.90 5.60 -11.56
N GLY A 23 4.49 6.18 -12.69
CA GLY A 23 3.10 6.50 -12.98
C GLY A 23 2.22 5.26 -12.89
N ARG A 24 2.51 4.21 -13.65
CA ARG A 24 1.69 2.99 -13.68
C ARG A 24 1.59 2.30 -12.32
N GLU A 25 2.69 2.26 -11.57
CA GLU A 25 2.70 1.65 -10.23
C GLU A 25 1.77 2.40 -9.28
N SER A 26 1.84 3.73 -9.25
CA SER A 26 0.97 4.57 -8.42
C SER A 26 -0.51 4.45 -8.82
N HIS A 27 -0.81 4.57 -10.11
CA HIS A 27 -2.19 4.51 -10.62
C HIS A 27 -2.79 3.11 -10.47
N GLY A 28 -1.99 2.06 -10.63
CA GLY A 28 -2.44 0.68 -10.47
C GLY A 28 -2.86 0.36 -9.03
N GLY A 29 -2.08 0.83 -8.05
CA GLY A 29 -2.40 0.66 -6.63
C GLY A 29 -3.72 1.35 -6.24
N GLU A 30 -3.82 2.65 -6.51
CA GLU A 30 -5.01 3.44 -6.19
C GLU A 30 -6.24 2.96 -7.00
N GLY A 31 -6.04 2.52 -8.25
CA GLY A 31 -7.09 1.91 -9.06
C GLY A 31 -7.68 0.65 -8.44
N ARG A 32 -6.83 -0.25 -7.91
CA ARG A 32 -7.28 -1.48 -7.22
C ARG A 32 -8.00 -1.16 -5.91
N ILE A 33 -7.50 -0.20 -5.12
CA ILE A 33 -8.16 0.25 -3.88
C ILE A 33 -9.56 0.80 -4.21
N ARG A 34 -9.68 1.65 -5.23
CA ARG A 34 -10.97 2.19 -5.67
C ARG A 34 -11.91 1.10 -6.17
N ALA A 35 -11.41 0.12 -6.92
CA ALA A 35 -12.20 -0.98 -7.45
C ALA A 35 -12.75 -1.91 -6.36
N ALA A 36 -12.06 -2.03 -5.22
CA ALA A 36 -12.52 -2.83 -4.08
C ALA A 36 -13.76 -2.25 -3.37
N ARG A 37 -14.09 -0.96 -3.59
CA ARG A 37 -15.30 -0.29 -3.09
C ARG A 37 -15.52 -0.43 -1.58
N PHE A 38 -14.44 -0.56 -0.80
CA PHE A 38 -14.54 -0.49 0.65
C PHE A 38 -15.06 0.90 1.07
N PRO A 39 -15.93 0.97 2.10
CA PRO A 39 -16.56 2.22 2.49
C PRO A 39 -15.58 3.22 3.09
N VAL A 40 -14.45 2.74 3.64
CA VAL A 40 -13.42 3.56 4.30
C VAL A 40 -12.04 2.98 4.02
N ARG A 41 -11.04 3.85 3.79
CA ARG A 41 -9.63 3.47 3.76
C ARG A 41 -9.13 3.37 5.21
N LYS A 42 -8.72 2.18 5.62
CA LYS A 42 -8.13 1.92 6.93
C LYS A 42 -6.69 1.43 6.77
N SER A 43 -5.81 1.87 7.66
CA SER A 43 -4.43 1.41 7.75
C SER A 43 -4.20 0.63 9.04
N LEU A 44 -3.22 -0.27 9.05
CA LEU A 44 -2.82 -1.02 10.25
C LEU A 44 -2.33 -0.08 11.37
N TRP A 45 -1.83 1.11 11.03
CA TRP A 45 -1.37 2.13 11.98
C TRP A 45 -2.50 2.74 12.82
N GLU A 46 -3.74 2.66 12.33
CA GLU A 46 -4.92 3.14 13.04
C GLU A 46 -5.52 2.08 13.97
N PHE A 47 -4.88 0.91 14.12
CA PHE A 47 -5.38 -0.15 14.98
C PHE A 47 -5.27 0.25 16.46
N ASP A 48 -6.42 0.32 17.13
CA ASP A 48 -6.50 0.60 18.56
C ASP A 48 -6.38 -0.69 19.38
N PHE A 49 -5.19 -0.90 19.96
CA PHE A 49 -4.90 -2.05 20.82
C PHE A 49 -5.61 -2.00 22.18
N ASP A 50 -6.05 -0.82 22.63
CA ASP A 50 -6.74 -0.70 23.91
C ASP A 50 -8.19 -1.21 23.82
N HIS A 51 -8.80 -1.13 22.63
CA HIS A 51 -10.10 -1.72 22.30
C HIS A 51 -10.06 -3.26 22.22
N GLN A 52 -8.95 -3.85 21.78
CA GLN A 52 -8.79 -5.30 21.63
C GLN A 52 -7.56 -5.81 22.39
N ARG A 53 -7.67 -5.87 23.72
CA ARG A 53 -6.55 -6.21 24.63
C ARG A 53 -6.09 -7.66 24.56
N SER A 54 -6.92 -8.56 24.05
CA SER A 54 -6.58 -9.99 23.95
C SER A 54 -5.64 -10.31 22.78
N LEU A 55 -5.55 -9.40 21.80
CA LEU A 55 -4.75 -9.59 20.61
C LEU A 55 -3.31 -9.12 20.86
N LYS A 56 -2.35 -9.98 20.48
CA LYS A 56 -0.93 -9.65 20.56
C LYS A 56 -0.58 -8.59 19.52
N ARG A 57 0.18 -7.57 19.93
CA ARG A 57 0.61 -6.47 19.04
C ARG A 57 1.44 -7.00 17.86
N GLU A 58 2.28 -7.98 18.15
CA GLU A 58 3.16 -8.64 17.19
C GLU A 58 2.37 -9.22 16.00
N THR A 59 1.20 -9.81 16.28
CA THR A 59 0.33 -10.40 15.26
C THR A 59 -0.15 -9.35 14.27
N VAL A 60 -0.60 -8.18 14.73
CA VAL A 60 -1.07 -7.09 13.86
C VAL A 60 0.10 -6.47 13.09
N THR A 61 1.24 -6.26 13.74
CA THR A 61 2.43 -5.70 13.07
C THR A 61 2.97 -6.63 11.99
N HIS A 62 2.88 -7.95 12.19
CA HIS A 62 3.32 -8.93 11.20
C HIS A 62 2.50 -8.86 9.91
N LEU A 63 1.22 -8.44 9.96
CA LEU A 63 0.42 -8.22 8.74
C LEU A 63 1.05 -7.19 7.80
N GLY A 64 1.91 -6.30 8.30
CA GLY A 64 2.66 -5.34 7.49
C GLY A 64 3.71 -5.97 6.58
N THR A 65 4.15 -7.22 6.83
CA THR A 65 5.10 -7.92 5.95
C THR A 65 4.44 -8.46 4.68
N LEU A 66 3.10 -8.56 4.68
CA LEU A 66 2.30 -9.14 3.59
C LEU A 66 2.57 -10.63 3.31
N ASP A 67 3.18 -11.36 4.25
CA ASP A 67 3.45 -12.80 4.09
C ASP A 67 2.17 -13.62 3.85
N PHE A 68 1.04 -13.22 4.45
CA PHE A 68 -0.27 -13.83 4.22
C PHE A 68 -0.71 -13.76 2.75
N VAL A 69 -0.26 -12.76 1.98
CA VAL A 69 -0.54 -12.65 0.54
C VAL A 69 0.24 -13.73 -0.22
N ALA A 70 1.52 -13.93 0.11
CA ALA A 70 2.34 -15.00 -0.47
C ALA A 70 1.79 -16.38 -0.11
N GLY A 71 1.32 -16.54 1.13
CA GLY A 71 0.65 -17.74 1.62
C GLY A 71 -0.76 -17.96 1.06
N LYS A 72 -1.34 -16.99 0.34
CA LYS A 72 -2.72 -17.01 -0.16
C LYS A 72 -3.76 -17.16 0.96
N GLU A 73 -3.48 -16.58 2.11
CA GLU A 73 -4.32 -16.59 3.29
C GLU A 73 -5.22 -15.36 3.34
N ASN A 74 -6.36 -15.48 4.01
CA ASN A 74 -7.31 -14.38 4.19
C ASN A 74 -7.20 -13.81 5.59
N VAL A 75 -7.13 -12.48 5.69
CA VAL A 75 -7.14 -11.75 6.96
C VAL A 75 -8.39 -10.89 7.00
N VAL A 76 -9.18 -11.03 8.07
CA VAL A 76 -10.43 -10.29 8.24
C VAL A 76 -10.45 -9.64 9.61
N PHE A 77 -10.70 -8.34 9.65
CA PHE A 77 -10.97 -7.58 10.86
C PHE A 77 -12.48 -7.47 11.03
N LEU A 78 -13.04 -8.31 11.90
CA LEU A 78 -14.47 -8.28 12.21
C LEU A 78 -14.71 -7.37 13.40
N ILE A 79 -15.57 -6.39 13.20
CA ILE A 79 -16.14 -5.58 14.27
C ILE A 79 -17.54 -6.11 14.49
N VAL A 80 -17.93 -6.37 15.74
CA VAL A 80 -19.32 -6.75 16.02
C VAL A 80 -20.18 -5.53 15.67
N PRO A 81 -21.18 -5.64 14.78
CA PRO A 81 -22.13 -4.55 14.59
C PRO A 81 -22.85 -4.36 15.93
N LEU A 82 -22.83 -3.15 16.47
CA LEU A 82 -23.73 -2.78 17.57
C LEU A 82 -25.15 -2.94 17.02
N VAL A 83 -25.78 -4.06 17.36
CA VAL A 83 -27.19 -4.30 17.06
C VAL A 83 -27.97 -3.32 17.94
N GLY A 84 -28.59 -2.32 17.31
CA GLY A 84 -29.65 -1.50 17.89
C GLY A 84 -30.99 -1.98 17.38
#